data_AF-A0A845UBU1-F1
#
_entry.id   AF-A0A845UBU1-F1
#
_cell.length_a   1.000
_cell.length_b   1.000
_cell.length_c   1.000
_cell.angle_alpha   90.00
_cell.angle_beta   90.00
_cell.angle_gamma   90.00
#
_symmetry.space_group_name_H-M   'P 1'
#
loop_
_entity.id
_entity.type
_entity.pdbx_description
1 polymer ?
#
loop_
_entity_poly.entity_id
_entity_poly.type
_entity_poly.pdbx_seq_one_letter_code
_entity_poly.pdbx_strand_id
1 'polypeptide(L)' 'MPSLRSDADAEHFVDSADLSQYDLFGFQPMSFEFEPKSAALSMRLSVHLHDV' A
#
# COMPACT_ATOMS: atom_id res chain seq x y z
N MET A 1 -13.83 -10.75 -2.57
CA MET A 1 -12.36 -10.82 -2.67
C MET A 1 -11.75 -11.09 -1.29
N PRO A 2 -10.73 -11.95 -1.16
CA PRO A 2 -10.00 -12.16 0.09
C PRO A 2 -9.12 -10.94 0.43
N SER A 3 -8.77 -10.79 1.71
CA SER A 3 -7.83 -9.77 2.15
C SER A 3 -6.39 -10.28 1.99
N LEU A 4 -5.62 -9.63 1.11
CA LEU A 4 -4.24 -9.97 0.78
C LEU A 4 -3.31 -8.92 1.41
N ARG A 5 -2.23 -9.35 2.06
CA ARG A 5 -1.39 -8.46 2.90
C ARG A 5 -0.10 -8.03 2.20
N SER A 6 0.20 -8.61 1.05
CA SER A 6 1.36 -8.27 0.23
C SER A 6 1.08 -8.53 -1.25
N ASP A 7 1.88 -7.91 -2.12
CA ASP A 7 1.82 -8.13 -3.56
C ASP A 7 2.18 -9.58 -3.91
N ALA A 8 3.13 -10.19 -3.21
CA ALA A 8 3.48 -11.60 -3.38
C ALA A 8 2.31 -12.54 -3.06
N ASP A 9 1.53 -12.24 -2.01
CA ASP A 9 0.31 -13.01 -1.70
C ASP A 9 -0.75 -12.85 -2.80
N ALA A 10 -0.82 -11.67 -3.41
CA ALA A 10 -1.74 -11.38 -4.50
C ALA A 10 -1.35 -12.12 -5.78
N GLU A 11 -0.06 -12.14 -6.13
CA GLU A 11 0.45 -12.91 -7.27
C GLU A 11 0.13 -14.40 -7.11
N HIS A 12 0.43 -14.97 -5.93
CA HIS A 12 0.14 -16.38 -5.65
C HIS A 12 -1.37 -16.68 -5.68
N PHE A 13 -2.21 -15.75 -5.22
CA PHE A 13 -3.67 -15.91 -5.25
C PHE A 13 -4.20 -15.95 -6.69
N VAL A 14 -3.75 -15.04 -7.55
CA VAL A 14 -4.16 -15.01 -8.96
C VAL A 14 -3.71 -16.27 -9.71
N ASP A 15 -2.53 -16.80 -9.38
CA ASP A 15 -1.98 -17.99 -10.04
C ASP A 15 -2.71 -19.30 -9.64
N SER A 16 -3.15 -19.39 -8.38
CA SER A 16 -3.70 -20.63 -7.82
C SER A 16 -5.22 -20.66 -7.67
N ALA A 17 -5.89 -19.50 -7.61
CA ALA A 17 -7.33 -19.44 -7.34
C ALA A 17 -8.16 -19.46 -8.64
N ASP A 18 -9.30 -20.15 -8.60
CA ASP A 18 -10.32 -20.03 -9.64
C ASP A 18 -11.08 -18.70 -9.49
N LEU A 19 -10.69 -17.71 -10.29
CA LEU A 19 -11.24 -16.36 -10.27
C LEU A 19 -12.71 -16.29 -10.70
N SER A 20 -13.24 -17.32 -11.37
CA SER A 20 -14.65 -17.35 -11.81
C SER A 20 -15.64 -17.47 -10.65
N GLN A 21 -15.17 -17.92 -9.49
CA GLN A 21 -15.98 -18.02 -8.28
C GLN A 21 -16.09 -16.71 -7.49
N TYR A 22 -15.33 -15.69 -7.89
CA TYR A 22 -15.33 -14.40 -7.23
C TYR A 22 -16.16 -13.38 -8.02
N ASP A 23 -16.95 -12.60 -7.29
CA ASP A 23 -17.63 -11.44 -7.86
C ASP A 23 -16.62 -10.31 -8.12
N LEU A 24 -16.20 -10.18 -9.38
CA LEU A 24 -15.26 -9.15 -9.86
C LEU A 24 -15.97 -7.91 -10.41
N PHE A 25 -17.29 -7.98 -10.62
CA PHE A 25 -18.05 -6.89 -11.23
C PHE A 25 -18.36 -5.76 -10.24
N GLY A 26 -18.31 -6.04 -8.94
CA GLY A 26 -18.49 -5.05 -7.87
C GLY A 26 -17.28 -4.13 -7.60
N PHE A 27 -16.21 -4.19 -8.41
CA PHE A 27 -15.05 -3.31 -8.21
C PHE A 27 -15.42 -1.85 -8.51
N GLN A 28 -15.66 -1.09 -7.45
CA GLN A 28 -15.79 0.36 -7.54
C GLN A 28 -14.40 0.98 -7.70
N PRO A 29 -14.22 2.00 -8.56
CA PRO A 29 -12.97 2.75 -8.62
C PRO A 29 -12.70 3.35 -7.23
N MET A 30 -11.63 2.88 -6.59
CA MET A 30 -11.23 3.37 -5.27
C MET A 30 -10.35 4.60 -5.48
N SER A 31 -10.85 5.78 -5.11
CA SER A 31 -10.05 7.00 -5.09
C SER A 31 -9.21 7.03 -3.82
N PHE A 32 -7.91 6.83 -3.96
CA PHE A 32 -6.96 7.06 -2.87
C PHE A 32 -6.53 8.53 -2.92
N GLU A 33 -7.10 9.36 -2.06
CA GLU A 33 -6.53 10.68 -1.80
C GLU A 33 -5.39 10.51 -0.78
N PHE A 34 -4.19 10.94 -1.16
CA PHE A 34 -3.15 11.19 -0.17
C PHE A 34 -3.55 12.47 0.56
N GLU A 35 -3.73 12.38 1.87
CA GLU A 35 -3.73 13.57 2.72
C GLU A 35 -2.51 14.41 2.33
N PRO A 36 -2.69 15.70 1.96
CA PRO A 36 -1.56 16.59 1.75
C PRO A 36 -0.67 16.46 2.97
N LYS A 37 0.65 16.34 2.77
CA LYS A 37 1.64 16.19 3.84
C LYS A 37 1.59 17.42 4.77
N SER A 38 0.62 17.42 5.69
CA SER A 38 0.22 18.56 6.51
C SER A 38 1.10 18.68 7.75
N ALA A 39 1.86 17.62 8.06
CA ALA A 39 2.87 17.62 9.10
C ALA A 39 4.27 17.82 8.48
N ALA A 40 4.78 19.04 8.56
CA ALA A 40 6.20 19.33 8.38
C ALA A 40 6.90 19.27 9.75
N LEU A 41 7.69 18.20 9.98
CA LEU A 41 8.58 18.13 11.13
C LEU A 41 9.86 18.90 10.81
N SER A 42 10.00 20.12 11.32
CA SER A 42 11.25 20.90 11.21
C SER A 42 12.22 20.43 12.29
N MET A 43 13.25 19.67 11.89
CA MET A 43 14.32 19.23 12.79
C MET A 43 15.57 20.05 12.53
N ARG A 44 16.19 20.59 13.59
CA ARG A 44 17.56 21.11 13.53
C ARG A 44 18.50 19.99 13.97
N LEU A 45 19.24 19.44 13.02
CA LEU A 45 20.30 18.49 13.31
C LEU A 45 21.55 19.27 13.75
N SER A 46 22.02 19.04 14.96
CA SER A 46 23.31 19.55 15.42
C SER A 46 24.43 18.83 14.66
N VAL A 47 25.41 19.58 14.16
CA VAL A 47 26.57 19.07 13.39
C VAL A 47 27.41 17.99 14.10
N HIS A 48 27.14 17.73 15.38
CA HIS A 48 27.77 16.64 16.15
C HIS A 48 27.25 15.24 15.82
N LEU A 49 26.22 15.09 14.97
CA LEU A 49 25.67 13.79 14.56
C LEU A 49 26.00 13.42 13.09
N HIS A 50 27.08 13.97 12.53
CA HIS A 50 27.71 13.37 11.35
C HIS A 50 28.83 12.45 11.83
N ASP A 51 28.54 11.16 11.98
CA ASP A 51 29.58 10.12 11.90
C ASP A 51 29.63 9.62 10.47
N VAL A 52 30.86 9.41 9.98
CA VAL A 52 31.26 9.19 8.57
C VAL A 52 30.87 7.81 8.08
#